data_AF-A0A1F8N1L5-F1
#
_entry.id   AF-A0A1F8N1L5-F1
#
_cell.length_a   1.000
_cell.length_b   1.000
_cell.length_c   1.000
_cell.angle_alpha   90.00
_cell.angle_beta   90.00
_cell.angle_gamma   90.00
#
_symmetry.space_group_name_H-M   'P 1'
#
loop_
_entity.id
_entity.type
_entity.pdbx_description
1 polymer ?
#
loop_
_entity_poly.entity_id
_entity_poly.type
_entity_poly.pdbx_seq_one_letter_code
_entity_poly.pdbx_strand_id
1 'polypeptide(L)'
;MSNLGIPNHRILIVSGIGCASRIPGYIDTYGINSIHGRAIPIAQGAKLARPDLTVIAIGGDGDFFSAGAGHLPHAVRRNVDITCIMVNNFVYALTKGQISPTTPFLESGEKVLVGHHTNPPVDPVLDMIAFSVSTQASFIAQGIATDPLHLSWLIEEGIKHPGFSFISVLTPCITYTAELFAAIKSVASYLREGELVELPMSSEEKPWRHNPTDIGLALRLAQTPVLEKTHLGILFKGVSPDRAA
;
A
#
# COMPACT_ATOMS: atom_id res chain seq x y z
N MET A 1 5.90 -15.34 -3.94
CA MET A 1 5.71 -16.63 -3.22
C MET A 1 6.67 -17.71 -3.71
N SER A 2 6.66 -18.08 -4.99
CA SER A 2 7.57 -19.11 -5.55
C SER A 2 9.06 -18.85 -5.24
N ASN A 3 9.52 -17.61 -5.43
CA ASN A 3 10.91 -17.20 -5.13
C ASN A 3 11.28 -17.36 -3.65
N LEU A 4 10.29 -17.32 -2.74
CA LEU A 4 10.50 -17.49 -1.31
C LEU A 4 10.45 -18.96 -0.87
N GLY A 5 10.14 -19.89 -1.77
CA GLY A 5 10.02 -21.31 -1.46
C GLY A 5 8.89 -21.65 -0.47
N ILE A 6 7.91 -20.76 -0.27
CA ILE A 6 6.79 -20.97 0.65
C ILE A 6 5.76 -21.88 -0.04
N PRO A 7 5.46 -23.08 0.49
CA PRO A 7 4.50 -23.97 -0.15
C PRO A 7 3.07 -23.41 -0.02
N ASN A 8 2.23 -23.66 -1.02
CA ASN A 8 0.88 -23.10 -1.13
C ASN A 8 0.01 -23.28 0.14
N HIS A 9 0.08 -24.45 0.78
CA HIS A 9 -0.67 -24.76 2.01
C HIS A 9 -0.17 -24.02 3.27
N ARG A 10 0.91 -23.23 3.17
CA ARG A 10 1.43 -22.36 4.23
C ARG A 10 1.05 -20.90 4.03
N ILE A 11 0.26 -20.60 3.00
CA ILE A 11 -0.14 -19.25 2.63
C ILE A 11 -1.64 -19.10 2.87
N LEU A 12 -2.02 -18.02 3.54
CA LEU A 12 -3.40 -17.59 3.69
C LEU A 12 -3.56 -16.20 3.09
N ILE A 13 -4.45 -16.05 2.11
CA ILE A 13 -4.82 -14.75 1.53
C ILE A 13 -6.23 -14.38 2.01
N VAL A 14 -6.31 -13.30 2.79
CA VAL A 14 -7.56 -12.73 3.29
C VAL A 14 -7.88 -11.48 2.49
N SER A 15 -9.11 -11.36 2.00
CA SER A 15 -9.54 -10.20 1.22
C SER A 15 -10.82 -9.58 1.73
N GLY A 16 -11.01 -8.28 1.46
CA GLY A 16 -12.25 -7.56 1.74
C GLY A 16 -13.29 -7.72 0.63
N ILE A 17 -13.90 -6.62 0.18
CA ILE A 17 -14.85 -6.60 -0.94
C ILE A 17 -14.43 -5.54 -1.97
N GLY A 18 -14.41 -5.93 -3.25
CA GLY A 18 -13.99 -5.10 -4.38
C GLY A 18 -13.42 -5.94 -5.52
N CYS A 19 -13.04 -5.31 -6.65
CA CYS A 19 -12.41 -6.03 -7.76
C CYS A 19 -11.11 -6.73 -7.32
N ALA A 20 -10.27 -6.01 -6.56
CA ALA A 20 -9.04 -6.53 -5.97
C ALA A 20 -9.29 -7.72 -5.04
N SER A 21 -10.42 -7.71 -4.32
CA SER A 21 -10.74 -8.75 -3.34
C SER A 21 -11.15 -10.09 -3.95
N ARG A 22 -11.21 -10.20 -5.28
CA ARG A 22 -11.41 -11.49 -5.97
C ARG A 22 -10.12 -12.32 -6.06
N ILE A 23 -8.96 -11.74 -5.74
CA ILE A 23 -7.64 -12.37 -5.87
C ILE A 23 -7.53 -13.74 -5.18
N PRO A 24 -8.08 -13.98 -3.97
CA PRO A 24 -8.02 -15.32 -3.37
C PRO A 24 -8.69 -16.41 -4.20
N GLY A 25 -9.63 -16.07 -5.09
CA GLY A 25 -10.25 -17.02 -6.01
C GLY A 25 -9.40 -17.37 -7.24
N TYR A 26 -8.25 -16.71 -7.43
CA TYR A 26 -7.36 -16.89 -8.59
C TYR A 26 -6.00 -17.50 -8.23
N ILE A 27 -5.75 -17.77 -6.95
CA ILE A 27 -4.48 -18.27 -6.45
C ILE A 27 -4.72 -19.58 -5.70
N ASP A 28 -3.93 -20.61 -6.01
CA ASP A 28 -3.98 -21.92 -5.35
C ASP A 28 -3.33 -21.84 -3.95
N THR A 29 -4.03 -21.28 -2.97
CA THR A 29 -3.63 -21.21 -1.55
C THR A 29 -4.87 -21.30 -0.66
N TYR A 30 -4.71 -21.24 0.67
CA TYR A 30 -5.87 -20.96 1.52
C TYR A 30 -6.35 -19.53 1.27
N GLY A 31 -7.64 -19.36 1.05
CA GLY A 31 -8.27 -18.08 0.74
C GLY A 31 -9.48 -17.79 1.61
N ILE A 32 -9.60 -16.56 2.11
CA ILE A 32 -10.81 -16.04 2.75
C ILE A 32 -11.25 -14.79 1.98
N ASN A 33 -12.44 -14.85 1.37
CA ASN A 33 -13.14 -13.65 0.92
C ASN A 33 -14.08 -13.20 2.04
N SER A 34 -13.68 -12.13 2.72
CA SER A 34 -14.34 -11.66 3.95
C SER A 34 -15.41 -10.61 3.65
N ILE A 35 -15.62 -9.68 4.59
CA ILE A 35 -16.58 -8.58 4.45
C ILE A 35 -15.84 -7.25 4.24
N HIS A 36 -16.55 -6.28 3.68
CA HIS A 36 -15.96 -5.00 3.25
C HIS A 36 -15.21 -4.30 4.39
N GLY A 37 -13.94 -4.01 4.16
CA GLY A 37 -13.04 -3.34 5.10
C GLY A 37 -12.65 -4.17 6.32
N ARG A 38 -12.77 -5.51 6.29
CA ARG A 38 -12.41 -6.38 7.43
C ARG A 38 -11.29 -7.39 7.15
N ALA A 39 -10.61 -7.29 6.00
CA ALA A 39 -9.51 -8.18 5.69
C ALA A 39 -8.38 -8.11 6.73
N ILE A 40 -8.00 -6.91 7.15
CA ILE A 40 -6.91 -6.67 8.12
C ILE A 40 -7.17 -7.31 9.49
N PRO A 41 -8.30 -7.05 10.19
CA PRO A 41 -8.54 -7.68 11.49
C PRO A 41 -8.64 -9.21 11.40
N ILE A 42 -9.22 -9.75 10.32
CA ILE A 42 -9.30 -11.20 10.11
C ILE A 42 -7.90 -11.79 9.87
N ALA A 43 -7.08 -11.14 9.04
CA ALA A 43 -5.70 -11.56 8.79
C ALA A 43 -4.86 -11.55 10.08
N GLN A 44 -4.99 -10.52 10.92
CA GLN A 44 -4.31 -10.48 12.21
C GLN A 44 -4.75 -11.63 13.12
N GLY A 45 -6.06 -11.88 13.23
CA GLY A 45 -6.57 -13.01 14.01
C GLY A 45 -6.03 -14.36 13.51
N ALA A 46 -6.00 -14.56 12.19
CA ALA A 46 -5.46 -15.77 11.59
C ALA A 46 -3.97 -15.95 11.87
N LYS A 47 -3.16 -14.88 11.73
CA LYS A 47 -1.72 -14.93 12.02
C LYS A 47 -1.44 -15.18 13.49
N LEU A 48 -2.22 -14.59 14.39
CA LEU A 48 -2.09 -14.83 15.83
C LEU A 48 -2.46 -16.27 16.21
N ALA A 49 -3.48 -16.85 15.57
CA ALA A 49 -3.88 -18.23 15.80
C ALA A 49 -2.93 -19.25 15.15
N ARG A 50 -2.31 -18.89 14.03
CA ARG A 50 -1.39 -19.73 13.24
C ARG A 50 -0.14 -18.94 12.83
N PRO A 51 0.80 -18.71 13.77
CA PRO A 51 2.03 -17.94 13.51
C PRO A 51 2.91 -18.52 12.40
N ASP A 52 2.72 -19.82 12.14
CA ASP A 52 3.44 -20.61 11.14
C ASP A 52 3.01 -20.28 9.70
N LEU A 53 1.84 -19.68 9.49
CA LEU A 53 1.37 -19.27 8.17
C LEU A 53 1.96 -17.93 7.72
N THR A 54 2.20 -17.80 6.42
CA THR A 54 2.37 -16.50 5.76
C THR A 54 0.99 -15.95 5.44
N VAL A 55 0.63 -14.84 6.06
CA VAL A 55 -0.71 -14.26 5.94
C VAL A 55 -0.65 -12.94 5.17
N ILE A 56 -1.45 -12.86 4.11
CA ILE A 56 -1.56 -11.68 3.24
C ILE A 56 -2.98 -11.14 3.34
N ALA A 57 -3.13 -9.84 3.65
CA ALA A 57 -4.38 -9.12 3.50
C ALA A 57 -4.38 -8.38 2.16
N ILE A 58 -5.44 -8.49 1.35
CA ILE A 58 -5.53 -7.80 0.06
C ILE A 58 -6.89 -7.12 -0.16
N GLY A 59 -6.87 -5.88 -0.62
CA GLY A 59 -8.07 -5.07 -0.76
C GLY A 59 -7.86 -3.88 -1.69
N GLY A 60 -8.97 -3.23 -2.06
CA GLY A 60 -8.91 -1.97 -2.78
C GLY A 60 -8.61 -0.79 -1.84
N ASP A 61 -8.25 0.34 -2.44
CA ASP A 61 -8.15 1.64 -1.78
C ASP A 61 -9.33 1.97 -0.86
N GLY A 62 -10.57 1.88 -1.34
CA GLY A 62 -11.71 2.18 -0.50
C GLY A 62 -12.13 1.05 0.46
N ASP A 63 -11.68 -0.20 0.22
CA ASP A 63 -11.80 -1.26 1.24
C ASP A 63 -10.95 -0.92 2.47
N PHE A 64 -9.72 -0.44 2.26
CA PHE A 64 -8.78 -0.17 3.35
C PHE A 64 -8.87 1.25 3.92
N PHE A 65 -9.06 2.27 3.10
CA PHE A 65 -9.06 3.68 3.53
C PHE A 65 -10.46 4.32 3.60
N SER A 66 -11.53 3.55 3.36
CA SER A 66 -12.89 3.94 3.74
C SER A 66 -13.43 3.02 4.82
N ALA A 67 -14.12 1.93 4.45
CA ALA A 67 -14.78 1.04 5.41
C ALA A 67 -13.79 0.40 6.40
N GLY A 68 -12.54 0.19 5.97
CA GLY A 68 -11.47 -0.43 6.76
C GLY A 68 -10.54 0.55 7.49
N ALA A 69 -10.70 1.86 7.32
CA ALA A 69 -9.69 2.85 7.75
C ALA A 69 -9.34 2.76 9.23
N GLY A 70 -10.34 2.52 10.08
CA GLY A 70 -10.15 2.40 11.53
C GLY A 70 -9.26 1.23 11.96
N HIS A 71 -9.02 0.22 11.11
CA HIS A 71 -8.17 -0.91 11.45
C HIS A 71 -6.68 -0.64 11.22
N LEU A 72 -6.34 0.29 10.32
CA LEU A 72 -4.95 0.55 9.90
C LEU A 72 -4.07 1.09 11.04
N PRO A 73 -4.45 2.14 11.80
CA PRO A 73 -3.62 2.63 12.91
C PRO A 73 -3.37 1.54 13.96
N HIS A 74 -4.37 0.68 14.19
CA HIS A 74 -4.23 -0.42 15.13
C HIS A 74 -3.38 -1.57 14.59
N ALA A 75 -3.37 -1.79 13.27
CA ALA A 75 -2.49 -2.75 12.63
C ALA A 75 -1.02 -2.37 12.78
N VAL A 76 -0.70 -1.12 12.47
CA VAL A 76 0.62 -0.53 12.69
C VAL A 76 1.03 -0.64 14.15
N ARG A 77 0.14 -0.24 15.07
CA ARG A 77 0.42 -0.30 16.52
C ARG A 77 0.65 -1.71 17.05
N ARG A 78 -0.10 -2.71 16.59
CA ARG A 78 0.06 -4.11 17.02
C ARG A 78 1.26 -4.78 16.35
N ASN A 79 1.66 -4.30 15.18
CA ASN A 79 2.77 -4.80 14.38
C ASN A 79 2.76 -6.33 14.18
N VAL A 80 1.57 -6.90 13.96
CA VAL A 80 1.41 -8.34 13.71
C VAL A 80 2.02 -8.67 12.35
N ASP A 81 2.77 -9.77 12.28
CA ASP A 81 3.52 -10.27 11.11
C ASP A 81 2.61 -10.68 9.93
N ILE A 82 2.02 -9.70 9.25
CA ILE A 82 1.18 -9.86 8.06
C ILE A 82 1.58 -8.85 6.99
N THR A 83 1.43 -9.23 5.72
CA THR A 83 1.60 -8.32 4.59
C THR A 83 0.25 -7.85 4.07
N CYS A 84 0.01 -6.55 4.13
CA CYS A 84 -1.17 -5.87 3.62
C CYS A 84 -0.87 -5.25 2.25
N ILE A 85 -1.58 -5.69 1.21
CA ILE A 85 -1.42 -5.22 -0.17
C ILE A 85 -2.68 -4.46 -0.55
N MET A 86 -2.54 -3.15 -0.73
CA MET A 86 -3.63 -2.29 -1.21
C MET A 86 -3.51 -2.12 -2.73
N VAL A 87 -4.51 -2.58 -3.47
CA VAL A 87 -4.64 -2.30 -4.90
C VAL A 87 -5.29 -0.94 -5.06
N ASN A 88 -4.47 0.09 -5.33
CA ASN A 88 -4.94 1.46 -5.46
C ASN A 88 -5.22 1.81 -6.92
N ASN A 89 -6.51 1.86 -7.27
CA ASN A 89 -6.98 2.25 -8.59
C ASN A 89 -7.82 3.54 -8.56
N PHE A 90 -7.87 4.22 -7.41
CA PHE A 90 -8.48 5.52 -7.20
C PHE A 90 -10.00 5.55 -7.41
N VAL A 91 -10.68 4.41 -7.33
CA VAL A 91 -12.10 4.30 -7.65
C VAL A 91 -12.74 3.04 -7.07
N TYR A 92 -13.99 3.14 -6.63
CA TYR A 92 -14.82 1.96 -6.38
C TYR A 92 -15.29 1.30 -7.68
N ALA A 93 -14.38 0.57 -8.33
CA ALA A 93 -14.62 -0.04 -9.64
C ALA A 93 -15.76 -1.07 -9.62
N LEU A 94 -15.82 -1.94 -8.60
CA LEU A 94 -16.81 -3.03 -8.55
C LEU A 94 -18.24 -2.51 -8.45
N THR A 95 -18.43 -1.39 -7.75
CA THR A 95 -19.75 -0.75 -7.56
C THR A 95 -20.10 0.23 -8.68
N LYS A 96 -19.32 0.24 -9.77
CA LYS A 96 -19.52 1.00 -11.01
C LYS A 96 -18.98 2.43 -11.01
N GLY A 97 -17.85 2.69 -10.34
CA GLY A 97 -17.06 3.89 -10.62
C GLY A 97 -17.31 5.07 -9.68
N GLN A 98 -17.65 4.84 -8.41
CA GLN A 98 -17.77 5.92 -7.43
C GLN A 98 -16.38 6.39 -6.98
N ILE A 99 -16.28 7.65 -6.56
CA ILE A 99 -15.07 8.20 -5.94
C ILE A 99 -14.66 7.35 -4.72
N SER A 100 -13.37 7.07 -4.62
CA SER A 100 -12.76 6.45 -3.45
C SER A 100 -12.09 7.53 -2.59
N PRO A 101 -11.64 7.20 -1.35
CA PRO A 101 -10.89 8.14 -0.53
C PRO A 101 -9.59 8.61 -1.16
N THR A 102 -8.98 7.84 -2.07
CA THR A 102 -7.69 8.17 -2.67
C THR A 102 -7.83 8.93 -3.98
N THR A 103 -9.05 9.03 -4.56
CA THR A 103 -9.32 9.75 -5.81
C THR A 103 -8.76 11.17 -5.74
N PRO A 104 -7.73 11.52 -6.54
CA PRO A 104 -7.10 12.82 -6.46
C PRO A 104 -8.06 13.95 -6.79
N PHE A 105 -7.78 15.12 -6.22
CA PHE A 105 -8.43 16.33 -6.66
C PHE A 105 -7.85 16.75 -8.02
N LEU A 106 -8.70 17.04 -9.00
CA LEU A 106 -8.33 17.58 -10.31
C LEU A 106 -9.06 18.91 -10.49
N GLU A 107 -8.42 19.90 -11.11
CA GLU A 107 -9.04 21.22 -11.30
C GLU A 107 -10.35 21.10 -12.10
N SER A 108 -11.31 21.98 -11.79
CA SER A 108 -12.65 21.98 -12.37
C SER A 108 -12.60 22.09 -13.90
N GLY A 109 -13.01 21.03 -14.61
CA GLY A 109 -13.03 20.97 -16.08
C GLY A 109 -12.46 19.67 -16.66
N GLU A 110 -11.76 18.88 -15.85
CA GLU A 110 -11.25 17.57 -16.25
C GLU A 110 -12.31 16.48 -16.11
N LYS A 111 -12.45 15.62 -17.13
CA LYS A 111 -13.53 14.61 -17.27
C LYS A 111 -13.42 13.41 -16.34
N VAL A 112 -12.42 13.39 -15.45
CA VAL A 112 -12.17 12.29 -14.52
C VAL A 112 -13.02 12.50 -13.27
N LEU A 113 -13.40 11.41 -12.60
CA LEU A 113 -14.08 11.45 -11.30
C LEU A 113 -13.34 12.38 -10.34
N VAL A 114 -13.86 13.59 -10.13
CA VAL A 114 -13.22 14.59 -9.29
C VAL A 114 -13.62 14.33 -7.83
N GLY A 115 -12.64 14.18 -6.95
CA GLY A 115 -12.89 14.27 -5.52
C GLY A 115 -13.57 15.61 -5.18
N HIS A 116 -14.56 15.60 -4.29
CA HIS A 116 -15.22 16.86 -3.92
C HIS A 116 -14.23 17.74 -3.14
N HIS A 117 -14.07 19.02 -3.50
CA HIS A 117 -13.18 19.97 -2.80
C HIS A 117 -13.34 19.99 -1.27
N THR A 118 -14.52 19.62 -0.78
CA THR A 118 -14.87 19.59 0.64
C THR A 118 -14.18 18.46 1.41
N ASN A 119 -13.72 17.40 0.73
CA ASN A 119 -13.03 16.26 1.33
C ASN A 119 -11.72 16.00 0.56
N PRO A 120 -10.56 16.48 1.03
CA PRO A 120 -9.30 16.23 0.36
C PRO A 120 -9.01 14.72 0.28
N PRO A 121 -8.29 14.27 -0.77
CA PRO A 121 -7.93 12.86 -0.91
C PRO A 121 -7.03 12.41 0.24
N VAL A 122 -7.22 11.16 0.63
CA VAL A 122 -6.31 10.44 1.51
C VAL A 122 -5.10 9.99 0.71
N ASP A 123 -3.90 10.26 1.22
CA ASP A 123 -2.67 9.64 0.71
C ASP A 123 -2.33 8.41 1.55
N PRO A 124 -2.47 7.20 1.00
CA PRO A 124 -2.25 5.96 1.76
C PRO A 124 -0.83 5.79 2.28
N VAL A 125 0.18 6.31 1.58
CA VAL A 125 1.57 6.14 1.96
C VAL A 125 1.93 7.12 3.07
N LEU A 126 1.49 8.38 2.93
CA LEU A 126 1.65 9.40 3.97
C LEU A 126 0.98 9.00 5.27
N ASP A 127 -0.28 8.57 5.22
CA ASP A 127 -1.05 8.18 6.42
C ASP A 127 -0.40 7.00 7.14
N MET A 128 0.08 6.00 6.39
CA MET A 128 0.75 4.85 6.98
C MET A 128 2.07 5.24 7.63
N ILE A 129 2.85 6.13 7.01
CA ILE A 129 4.10 6.63 7.61
C ILE A 129 3.77 7.46 8.85
N ALA A 130 2.73 8.29 8.80
CA ALA A 130 2.25 9.08 9.93
C ALA A 130 1.85 8.20 11.12
N PHE A 131 1.14 7.09 10.88
CA PHE A 131 0.81 6.12 11.93
C PHE A 131 2.07 5.45 12.53
N SER A 132 3.13 5.30 11.73
CA SER A 132 4.40 4.72 12.16
C SER A 132 5.31 5.67 12.94
N VAL A 133 5.08 6.98 12.94
CA VAL A 133 5.97 7.98 13.61
C VAL A 133 6.17 7.67 15.09
N SER A 134 5.09 7.33 15.80
CA SER A 134 5.15 7.09 17.24
C SER A 134 5.73 5.72 17.61
N THR A 135 5.48 4.71 16.80
CA THR A 135 5.86 3.31 17.09
C THR A 135 7.20 2.94 16.48
N GLN A 136 7.70 3.72 15.52
CA GLN A 136 8.82 3.37 14.63
C GLN A 136 8.62 2.03 13.92
N ALA A 137 7.41 1.48 13.93
CA ALA A 137 7.05 0.24 13.29
C ALA A 137 6.26 0.57 12.03
N SER A 138 6.78 0.19 10.88
CA SER A 138 6.22 -0.85 10.02
C SER A 138 7.10 -0.90 8.75
N PHE A 139 6.83 -1.83 7.85
CA PHE A 139 7.35 -1.76 6.49
C PHE A 139 6.33 -1.07 5.59
N ILE A 140 6.72 0.00 4.90
CA ILE A 140 5.84 0.78 4.03
C ILE A 140 6.50 0.92 2.67
N ALA A 141 5.80 0.47 1.63
CA ALA A 141 6.27 0.51 0.27
C ALA A 141 5.16 0.92 -0.71
N GLN A 142 5.58 1.40 -1.87
CA GLN A 142 4.71 1.72 -2.99
C GLN A 142 5.26 1.11 -4.28
N GLY A 143 4.41 0.41 -5.02
CA GLY A 143 4.74 -0.20 -6.29
C GLY A 143 3.72 0.15 -7.37
N ILE A 144 4.01 -0.26 -8.61
CA ILE A 144 3.12 -0.06 -9.76
C ILE A 144 2.86 -1.39 -10.45
N ALA A 145 1.60 -1.65 -10.82
CA ALA A 145 1.20 -2.91 -11.43
C ALA A 145 1.83 -3.17 -12.81
N THR A 146 2.30 -2.12 -13.49
CA THR A 146 2.94 -2.24 -14.81
C THR A 146 4.43 -2.61 -14.76
N ASP A 147 5.03 -2.72 -13.56
CA ASP A 147 6.37 -3.28 -13.37
C ASP A 147 6.30 -4.51 -12.45
N PRO A 148 6.01 -5.70 -13.00
CA PRO A 148 5.80 -6.90 -12.21
C PRO A 148 7.08 -7.41 -11.54
N LEU A 149 8.27 -7.12 -12.09
CA LEU A 149 9.54 -7.54 -11.50
C LEU A 149 9.82 -6.75 -10.23
N HIS A 150 9.70 -5.43 -10.30
CA HIS A 150 9.85 -4.56 -9.14
C HIS A 150 8.76 -4.84 -8.09
N LEU A 151 7.50 -5.02 -8.51
CA LEU A 151 6.41 -5.34 -7.60
C LEU A 151 6.59 -6.70 -6.91
N SER A 152 7.07 -7.73 -7.62
CA SER A 152 7.39 -9.03 -7.01
C SER A 152 8.44 -8.87 -5.94
N TRP A 153 9.53 -8.14 -6.23
CA TRP A 153 10.59 -7.86 -5.25
C TRP A 153 10.05 -7.12 -4.02
N LEU A 154 9.22 -6.08 -4.20
CA LEU A 154 8.60 -5.35 -3.08
C LEU A 154 7.73 -6.24 -2.19
N ILE A 155 6.91 -7.09 -2.80
CA ILE A 155 6.05 -8.03 -2.06
C ILE A 155 6.92 -9.03 -1.29
N GLU A 156 8.01 -9.52 -1.89
CA GLU A 156 8.95 -10.42 -1.22
C GLU A 156 9.62 -9.75 0.00
N GLU A 157 10.07 -8.51 -0.13
CA GLU A 157 10.65 -7.76 0.98
C GLU A 157 9.62 -7.48 2.09
N GLY A 158 8.38 -7.17 1.73
CA GLY A 158 7.28 -7.00 2.70
C GLY A 158 6.90 -8.29 3.42
N ILE A 159 7.03 -9.46 2.78
CA ILE A 159 6.80 -10.78 3.43
C ILE A 159 7.97 -11.14 4.35
N LYS A 160 9.20 -10.76 3.99
CA LYS A 160 10.40 -11.03 4.81
C LYS A 160 10.47 -10.15 6.06
N HIS A 161 9.91 -8.94 6.00
CA HIS A 161 9.89 -8.02 7.14
C HIS A 161 9.10 -8.64 8.31
N PRO A 162 9.70 -8.81 9.51
CA PRO A 162 8.99 -9.36 10.65
C PRO A 162 8.12 -8.26 11.28
N GLY A 163 6.84 -8.27 10.97
CA GLY A 163 5.90 -7.25 11.44
C GLY A 163 4.83 -6.91 10.41
N PHE A 164 4.09 -5.85 10.69
CA PHE A 164 3.07 -5.36 9.77
C PHE A 164 3.76 -4.70 8.57
N SER A 165 3.45 -5.17 7.37
CA SER A 165 3.92 -4.60 6.12
C SER A 165 2.74 -4.04 5.33
N PHE A 166 2.87 -2.83 4.82
CA PHE A 166 1.88 -2.20 3.94
C PHE A 166 2.50 -1.87 2.59
N ILE A 167 1.86 -2.35 1.52
CA ILE A 167 2.30 -2.14 0.14
C ILE A 167 1.14 -1.53 -0.64
N SER A 168 1.30 -0.26 -1.03
CA SER A 168 0.39 0.42 -1.95
C SER A 168 0.75 0.08 -3.39
N VAL A 169 -0.16 -0.54 -4.15
CA VAL A 169 0.06 -0.95 -5.54
C VAL A 169 -0.79 -0.10 -6.46
N LEU A 170 -0.16 0.88 -7.10
CA LEU A 170 -0.78 1.72 -8.11
C LEU A 170 -1.18 0.88 -9.32
N THR A 171 -2.48 0.82 -9.60
CA THR A 171 -3.05 -0.13 -10.56
C THR A 171 -4.02 0.58 -11.50
N PRO A 172 -3.92 0.37 -12.83
CA PRO A 172 -4.85 0.97 -13.77
C PRO A 172 -6.26 0.36 -13.62
N CYS A 173 -7.29 1.20 -13.51
CA CYS A 173 -8.65 0.79 -13.85
C CYS A 173 -9.01 1.33 -15.22
N ILE A 174 -8.85 0.51 -16.26
CA ILE A 174 -9.08 0.90 -17.66
C ILE A 174 -10.50 1.45 -17.87
N THR A 175 -11.48 0.95 -17.12
CA THR A 175 -12.88 1.36 -17.23
C THR A 175 -13.15 2.79 -16.71
N TYR A 176 -12.43 3.25 -15.68
CA TYR A 176 -12.80 4.47 -14.95
C TYR A 176 -11.67 5.49 -14.76
N THR A 177 -10.42 5.06 -14.62
CA THR A 177 -9.29 5.91 -14.21
C THR A 177 -8.05 5.74 -15.11
N ALA A 178 -8.25 5.41 -16.39
CA ALA A 178 -7.16 5.16 -17.34
C ALA A 178 -6.22 6.37 -17.53
N GLU A 179 -6.79 7.56 -17.75
CA GLU A 179 -6.02 8.80 -17.95
C GLU A 179 -5.25 9.19 -16.69
N LEU A 180 -5.91 9.09 -15.53
CA LEU A 180 -5.29 9.34 -14.23
C LEU A 180 -4.07 8.44 -14.00
N PHE A 181 -4.20 7.13 -14.28
CA PHE A 181 -3.09 6.20 -14.14
C PHE A 181 -1.92 6.54 -15.08
N ALA A 182 -2.22 6.99 -16.31
CA ALA A 182 -1.18 7.40 -17.25
C ALA A 182 -0.39 8.63 -16.74
N ALA A 183 -1.08 9.62 -16.16
CA ALA A 183 -0.44 10.78 -15.56
C ALA A 183 0.48 10.37 -14.39
N ILE A 184 -0.02 9.57 -13.45
CA ILE A 184 0.77 9.03 -12.33
C ILE A 184 2.01 8.28 -12.82
N LYS A 185 1.86 7.45 -13.85
CA LYS A 185 2.97 6.68 -14.43
C LYS A 185 4.05 7.59 -15.03
N SER A 186 3.69 8.71 -15.66
CA SER A 186 4.65 9.63 -16.28
C SER A 186 5.56 10.35 -15.28
N VAL A 187 5.12 10.48 -14.02
CA VAL A 187 5.87 11.17 -12.95
C VAL A 187 6.44 10.18 -11.91
N ALA A 188 6.43 8.88 -12.23
CA ALA A 188 6.93 7.85 -11.34
C ALA A 188 8.46 7.76 -11.35
N SER A 189 9.05 7.64 -10.15
CA SER A 189 10.49 7.54 -9.93
C SER A 189 10.78 6.41 -8.94
N TYR A 190 11.86 5.66 -9.16
CA TYR A 190 12.23 4.54 -8.31
C TYR A 190 13.19 5.00 -7.22
N LEU A 191 12.87 4.67 -5.97
CA LEU A 191 13.74 4.84 -4.82
C LEU A 191 14.71 3.68 -4.72
N ARG A 192 15.99 4.00 -4.50
CA ARG A 192 17.07 3.04 -4.28
C ARG A 192 17.93 3.52 -3.13
N GLU A 193 18.23 2.61 -2.21
CA GLU A 193 18.99 2.94 -1.01
C GLU A 193 20.37 3.52 -1.38
N GLY A 194 20.74 4.63 -0.73
CA GLY A 194 21.98 5.35 -0.97
C GLY A 194 21.99 6.28 -2.19
N GLU A 195 21.03 6.17 -3.11
CA GLU A 195 20.88 7.09 -4.24
C GLU A 195 20.28 8.44 -3.78
N LEU A 196 20.57 9.51 -4.51
CA LEU A 196 20.00 10.82 -4.21
C LEU A 196 18.51 10.83 -4.56
N VAL A 197 17.69 11.38 -3.67
CA VAL A 197 16.27 11.59 -3.91
C VAL A 197 16.04 13.01 -4.38
N GLU A 198 15.37 13.12 -5.51
CA GLU A 198 14.92 14.39 -6.05
C GLU A 198 13.75 14.91 -5.21
N LEU A 199 13.98 16.03 -4.52
CA LEU A 199 12.96 16.76 -3.78
C LEU A 199 12.03 17.53 -4.75
N PRO A 200 10.84 17.94 -4.30
CA PRO A 200 9.98 18.85 -5.06
C PRO A 200 10.77 20.08 -5.53
N MET A 201 10.47 20.57 -6.75
CA MET A 201 11.22 21.69 -7.34
C MET A 201 11.16 22.98 -6.51
N SER A 202 10.17 23.09 -5.63
CA SER A 202 9.98 24.21 -4.69
C SER A 202 10.88 24.15 -3.45
N SER A 203 11.66 23.08 -3.27
CA SER A 203 12.51 22.89 -2.10
C SER A 203 13.88 23.57 -2.24
N GLU A 204 14.26 24.37 -1.25
CA GLU A 204 15.63 24.91 -1.10
C GLU A 204 16.57 23.95 -0.34
N GLU A 205 16.08 22.79 0.10
CA GLU A 205 16.87 21.81 0.84
C GLU A 205 17.87 21.08 -0.07
N LYS A 206 18.99 20.64 0.52
CA LYS A 206 19.97 19.80 -0.18
C LYS A 206 19.36 18.42 -0.48
N PRO A 207 19.70 17.79 -1.63
CA PRO A 207 19.26 16.44 -1.94
C PRO A 207 19.66 15.44 -0.84
N TRP A 208 18.72 14.61 -0.43
CA TRP A 208 18.92 13.58 0.58
C TRP A 208 19.35 12.27 -0.10
N ARG A 209 20.13 11.44 0.58
CA ARG A 209 20.32 10.04 0.14
C ARG A 209 19.18 9.21 0.70
N HIS A 210 18.55 8.40 -0.13
CA HIS A 210 17.46 7.54 0.31
C HIS A 210 17.96 6.56 1.38
N ASN A 211 17.30 6.60 2.53
CA ASN A 211 17.50 5.67 3.63
C ASN A 211 16.11 5.24 4.14
N PRO A 212 15.70 3.97 3.92
CA PRO A 212 14.39 3.51 4.34
C PRO A 212 14.25 3.42 5.87
N THR A 213 15.33 3.54 6.65
CA THR A 213 15.24 3.55 8.12
C THR A 213 14.99 4.95 8.70
N ASP A 214 15.08 6.00 7.88
CA ASP A 214 14.85 7.38 8.31
C ASP A 214 13.37 7.76 8.12
N ILE A 215 12.61 7.75 9.22
CA ILE A 215 11.19 8.10 9.18
C ILE A 215 10.94 9.57 8.83
N GLY A 216 11.88 10.47 9.14
CA GLY A 216 11.77 11.88 8.81
C GLY A 216 11.86 12.08 7.30
N LEU A 217 12.83 11.42 6.67
CA LEU A 217 12.92 11.38 5.22
C LEU A 217 11.70 10.72 4.59
N ALA A 218 11.22 9.59 5.14
CA ALA A 218 10.02 8.92 4.64
C ALA A 218 8.79 9.85 4.64
N LEU A 219 8.58 10.61 5.72
CA LEU A 219 7.51 11.62 5.81
C LEU A 219 7.65 12.69 4.72
N ARG A 220 8.86 13.20 4.49
CA ARG A 220 9.12 14.20 3.43
C ARG A 220 8.79 13.66 2.05
N LEU A 221 9.22 12.43 1.74
CA LEU A 221 8.93 11.81 0.45
C LEU A 221 7.43 11.61 0.24
N ALA A 222 6.72 11.14 1.27
CA ALA A 222 5.28 10.88 1.19
C ALA A 222 4.40 12.14 1.23
N GLN A 223 4.95 13.30 1.61
CA GLN A 223 4.26 14.59 1.49
C GLN A 223 4.17 15.08 0.04
N THR A 224 4.96 14.51 -0.88
CA THR A 224 4.90 14.89 -2.29
C THR A 224 3.63 14.32 -2.92
N PRO A 225 2.76 15.17 -3.50
CA PRO A 225 1.51 14.69 -4.12
C PRO A 225 1.79 13.67 -5.22
N VAL A 226 0.98 12.60 -5.28
CA VAL A 226 1.14 11.50 -6.25
C VAL A 226 1.16 11.96 -7.71
N LEU A 227 0.44 13.04 -8.03
CA LEU A 227 0.39 13.63 -9.38
C LEU A 227 1.58 14.55 -9.70
N GLU A 228 2.27 15.08 -8.69
CA GLU A 228 3.49 15.86 -8.89
C GLU A 228 4.69 14.92 -9.05
N LYS A 229 4.81 13.95 -8.14
CA LYS A 229 5.86 12.92 -8.19
C LYS A 229 5.43 11.69 -7.44
N THR A 230 5.51 10.54 -8.11
CA THR A 230 5.23 9.25 -7.49
C THR A 230 6.55 8.56 -7.14
N HIS A 231 6.74 8.21 -5.88
CA HIS A 231 7.90 7.44 -5.44
C HIS A 231 7.56 5.95 -5.36
N LEU A 232 8.31 5.13 -6.10
CA LEU A 232 8.16 3.67 -6.14
C LEU A 232 9.33 3.02 -5.42
N GLY A 233 9.07 2.14 -4.47
CA GLY A 233 10.11 1.47 -3.69
C GLY A 233 9.67 1.29 -2.24
N ILE A 234 10.65 0.99 -1.38
CA ILE A 234 10.46 0.95 0.07
C ILE A 234 10.63 2.38 0.58
N LEU A 235 9.59 2.98 1.15
CA LEU A 235 9.68 4.33 1.71
C LEU A 235 10.15 4.31 3.15
N PHE A 236 9.68 3.33 3.93
CA PHE A 236 10.03 3.17 5.32
C PHE A 236 10.17 1.69 5.70
N LYS A 237 11.20 1.38 6.48
CA LYS A 237 11.47 0.08 7.08
C LYS A 237 11.83 0.32 8.55
N GLY A 238 10.80 0.23 9.37
CA GLY A 238 10.88 0.45 10.80
C GLY A 238 11.44 -0.73 11.60
N VAL A 239 11.39 -0.58 12.92
CA VAL A 239 11.84 -1.57 13.90
C VAL A 239 10.90 -2.78 13.87
N SER A 240 11.49 -3.94 13.64
CA SER A 240 10.84 -5.24 13.87
C SER A 240 10.87 -5.56 15.36
N PRO A 241 9.80 -6.09 15.98
CA PRO A 241 9.96 -6.80 17.23
C PRO A 241 11.02 -7.89 17.03
N ASP A 242 11.94 -8.06 17.99
CA ASP A 242 12.81 -9.22 17.99
C ASP A 242 11.91 -10.45 17.83
N ARG A 243 12.18 -11.28 16.83
CA ARG A 243 11.52 -12.59 16.71
C ARG A 243 11.87 -13.34 17.99
N ALA A 244 11.01 -13.26 19.01
CA ALA A 244 11.12 -14.12 20.17
C ALA A 244 11.12 -15.55 19.64
N ALA A 245 12.27 -16.20 19.81
CA ALA A 245 12.57 -17.55 19.35
C ALA A 245 11.61 -18.58 19.96
#